data_AF-X7YII7-F1
#
_entry.id   AF-X7YII7-F1
#
_cell.length_a   1.000
_cell.length_b   1.000
_cell.length_c   1.000
_cell.angle_alpha   90.00
_cell.angle_beta   90.00
_cell.angle_gamma   90.00
#
_symmetry.space_group_name_H-M   'P 1'
#
loop_
_entity.id
_entity.type
_entity.pdbx_description
1 polymer ?
#
loop_
_entity_poly.entity_id
_entity_poly.type
_entity_poly.pdbx_seq_one_letter_code
_entity_poly.pdbx_strand_id
1 'polypeptide(L)'
;MTVSDNVEAFSELGFAPHVVGAIDKRDLSTTVMGQQISLPVIISPTGVQAVHPDGEVAVARAAAARGTAMGLSSFASKPIEEVVAVNDKVFFQIYWLGSRDSIAERVERARQAGRWA
;
A
#
# COMPACT_ATOMS: atom_id res chain seq x y z
N MET A 1 -10.17 3.61 -20.29
CA MET A 1 -10.29 2.92 -18.99
C MET A 1 -11.13 3.79 -18.08
N THR A 2 -12.39 3.42 -17.94
CA THR A 2 -13.32 4.00 -16.97
C THR A 2 -13.36 3.16 -15.70
N VAL A 3 -14.06 3.64 -14.67
CA VAL A 3 -14.31 2.84 -13.46
C VAL A 3 -15.08 1.56 -13.80
N SER A 4 -16.06 1.65 -14.71
CA SER A 4 -16.84 0.49 -15.16
C SER A 4 -15.98 -0.52 -15.90
N ASP A 5 -15.15 -0.07 -16.85
CA ASP A 5 -14.27 -0.96 -17.63
C ASP A 5 -13.33 -1.77 -16.72
N ASN A 6 -12.80 -1.16 -15.65
CA ASN A 6 -11.89 -1.83 -14.72
C ASN A 6 -12.57 -2.99 -13.97
N VAL A 7 -13.84 -2.84 -13.62
CA VAL A 7 -14.62 -3.87 -12.91
C VAL A 7 -15.07 -4.95 -13.90
N GLU A 8 -15.55 -4.56 -15.08
CA GLU A 8 -16.05 -5.48 -16.11
C GLU A 8 -14.95 -6.41 -16.62
N ALA A 9 -13.71 -5.92 -16.77
CA ALA A 9 -12.58 -6.74 -17.22
C ALA A 9 -12.33 -8.00 -16.37
N PHE A 10 -12.64 -7.98 -15.06
CA PHE A 10 -12.51 -9.18 -14.22
C PHE A 10 -13.56 -10.25 -14.54
N SER A 11 -14.69 -9.89 -15.14
CA SER A 11 -15.75 -10.83 -15.53
C SER A 11 -15.42 -11.61 -16.80
N GLU A 12 -14.43 -11.14 -17.57
CA GLU A 12 -13.89 -11.84 -18.74
C GLU A 12 -12.95 -12.99 -18.36
N LEU A 13 -12.51 -13.04 -17.09
CA LEU A 13 -11.59 -14.04 -16.56
C LEU A 13 -12.35 -15.13 -15.78
N GLY A 14 -11.98 -16.39 -16.03
CA GLY A 14 -12.49 -17.55 -15.29
C GLY A 14 -11.37 -18.28 -14.54
N PHE A 15 -11.67 -18.85 -13.37
CA PHE A 15 -10.76 -19.79 -12.72
C PHE A 15 -10.85 -21.17 -13.38
N ALA A 16 -9.71 -21.84 -13.54
CA ALA A 16 -9.64 -23.27 -13.84
C ALA A 16 -9.28 -24.03 -12.55
N PRO A 17 -10.27 -24.55 -11.80
CA PRO A 17 -10.01 -25.15 -10.49
C PRO A 17 -9.23 -26.46 -10.62
N HIS A 18 -8.15 -26.59 -9.86
CA HIS A 18 -7.39 -27.83 -9.74
C HIS A 18 -7.72 -28.48 -8.39
N VAL A 19 -8.47 -29.58 -8.41
CA VAL A 19 -9.00 -30.23 -7.19
C VAL A 19 -8.14 -31.40 -6.70
N VAL A 20 -7.36 -32.03 -7.59
CA VAL A 20 -6.45 -33.12 -7.22
C VAL A 20 -5.17 -32.52 -6.62
N GLY A 21 -4.79 -32.97 -5.43
CA GLY A 21 -3.58 -32.48 -4.75
C GLY A 21 -3.76 -31.14 -4.02
N ALA A 22 -5.00 -30.71 -3.78
CA ALA A 22 -5.27 -29.48 -3.04
C ALA A 22 -4.74 -29.58 -1.60
N ILE A 23 -3.99 -28.57 -1.18
CA ILE A 23 -3.43 -28.46 0.16
C ILE A 23 -4.48 -27.79 1.07
N ASP A 24 -4.72 -28.37 2.24
CA ASP A 24 -5.71 -27.89 3.22
C ASP A 24 -5.38 -26.48 3.75
N LYS A 25 -4.09 -26.19 3.98
CA LYS A 25 -3.62 -24.87 4.41
C LYS A 25 -3.02 -24.09 3.24
N ARG A 26 -3.53 -22.89 3.01
CA ARG A 26 -2.99 -21.94 2.03
C ARG A 26 -2.12 -20.92 2.75
N ASP A 27 -0.85 -20.87 2.39
CA ASP A 27 0.02 -19.76 2.75
C ASP A 27 -0.12 -18.67 1.68
N LEU A 28 -0.61 -17.50 2.09
CA LEU A 28 -0.75 -16.33 1.23
C LEU A 28 0.43 -15.36 1.41
N SER A 29 1.38 -15.67 2.29
CA SER A 29 2.51 -14.80 2.55
C SER A 29 3.39 -14.65 1.31
N THR A 30 3.92 -13.45 1.14
CA THR A 30 4.82 -13.13 0.03
C THR A 30 5.71 -11.95 0.40
N THR A 31 6.68 -11.63 -0.46
CA THR A 31 7.58 -10.50 -0.28
C THR A 31 7.40 -9.52 -1.43
N VAL A 32 7.14 -8.26 -1.08
CA VAL A 32 7.01 -7.15 -2.05
C VAL A 32 8.09 -6.14 -1.74
N MET A 33 9.00 -5.91 -2.69
CA MET A 33 10.08 -4.92 -2.54
C MET A 33 10.88 -5.05 -1.23
N GLY A 34 11.16 -6.30 -0.83
CA GLY A 34 11.88 -6.61 0.42
C GLY A 34 11.02 -6.64 1.69
N GLN A 35 9.73 -6.27 1.62
CA GLN A 35 8.80 -6.31 2.75
C GLN A 35 8.01 -7.62 2.75
N GLN A 36 8.12 -8.39 3.83
CA GLN A 36 7.30 -9.59 4.04
C GLN A 36 5.87 -9.18 4.38
N ILE A 37 4.88 -9.65 3.63
CA ILE A 37 3.45 -9.46 3.88
C ILE A 37 2.74 -10.80 4.04
N SER A 38 1.66 -10.81 4.82
CA SER A 38 0.87 -12.02 5.14
C SER A 38 -0.11 -12.45 4.04
N LEU A 39 -0.40 -11.56 3.09
CA LEU A 39 -1.28 -11.79 1.94
C LEU A 39 -0.84 -10.92 0.75
N PRO A 40 -1.10 -11.33 -0.51
CA PRO A 40 -0.64 -10.61 -1.70
C PRO A 40 -1.54 -9.42 -2.06
N VAL A 41 -1.90 -8.61 -1.06
CA VAL A 41 -2.78 -7.44 -1.21
C VAL A 41 -2.22 -6.30 -0.37
N ILE A 42 -1.92 -5.17 -1.01
CA ILE A 42 -1.47 -3.93 -0.34
C ILE A 42 -2.54 -2.86 -0.47
N ILE A 43 -2.58 -1.93 0.49
CA ILE A 43 -3.48 -0.77 0.39
C ILE A 43 -2.88 0.22 -0.60
N SER A 44 -3.62 0.61 -1.63
CA SER A 44 -3.16 1.57 -2.63
C SER A 44 -3.03 2.99 -2.04
N PRO A 45 -2.09 3.81 -2.54
CA PRO A 45 -1.92 5.18 -2.08
C PRO A 45 -3.16 6.02 -2.43
N THR A 46 -3.87 6.46 -1.40
CA THR A 46 -5.01 7.38 -1.52
C THR A 46 -4.72 8.59 -0.66
N GLY A 47 -4.67 9.79 -1.26
CA GLY A 47 -4.49 11.04 -0.53
C GLY A 47 -5.77 11.50 0.17
N VAL A 48 -5.62 12.49 1.04
CA VAL A 48 -6.74 13.21 1.71
C VAL A 48 -7.75 12.25 2.36
N GLN A 49 -7.27 11.34 3.22
CA GLN A 49 -8.15 10.40 3.94
C GLN A 49 -8.83 11.02 5.17
N ALA A 50 -8.92 12.35 5.24
CA ALA A 50 -9.56 13.10 6.33
C ALA A 50 -11.09 12.90 6.42
N VAL A 51 -11.65 11.92 5.69
CA VAL A 51 -13.00 11.38 5.91
C VAL A 51 -13.14 10.69 7.28
N HIS A 52 -12.01 10.39 7.93
CA HIS A 52 -11.91 9.93 9.32
C HIS A 52 -10.89 10.79 10.08
N PRO A 53 -11.09 11.13 11.39
CA PRO A 53 -10.17 11.98 12.15
C PRO A 53 -8.71 11.49 12.20
N ASP A 54 -8.53 10.16 12.27
CA ASP A 54 -7.19 9.52 12.25
C ASP A 54 -6.57 9.46 10.84
N GLY A 55 -7.35 9.68 9.77
CA GLY A 55 -6.89 9.64 8.39
C GLY A 55 -6.04 8.41 8.05
N GLU A 56 -4.88 8.66 7.44
CA GLU A 56 -3.93 7.62 6.99
C GLU A 56 -3.39 6.77 8.16
N VAL A 57 -3.37 7.28 9.39
CA VAL A 57 -2.91 6.52 10.57
C VAL A 57 -3.86 5.37 10.89
N ALA A 58 -5.18 5.57 10.74
CA ALA A 58 -6.14 4.48 10.95
C ALA A 58 -5.97 3.37 9.89
N VAL A 59 -5.73 3.76 8.64
CA VAL A 59 -5.52 2.81 7.54
C VAL A 59 -4.21 2.05 7.70
N ALA A 60 -3.13 2.73 8.11
CA ALA A 60 -1.85 2.08 8.41
C ALA A 60 -1.98 1.09 9.57
N ARG A 61 -2.69 1.46 10.65
CA ARG A 61 -2.98 0.56 11.78
C ARG A 61 -3.77 -0.68 11.32
N ALA A 62 -4.74 -0.51 10.43
CA ALA A 62 -5.50 -1.63 9.86
C ALA A 62 -4.62 -2.55 9.00
N ALA A 63 -3.75 -1.98 8.16
CA ALA A 63 -2.79 -2.75 7.37
C ALA A 63 -1.81 -3.54 8.25
N ALA A 64 -1.26 -2.91 9.29
CA ALA A 64 -0.38 -3.57 10.26
C ALA A 64 -1.09 -4.72 10.98
N ALA A 65 -2.33 -4.51 11.44
CA ALA A 65 -3.14 -5.54 12.08
C ALA A 65 -3.46 -6.74 11.16
N ARG A 66 -3.45 -6.53 9.84
CA ARG A 66 -3.59 -7.59 8.83
C ARG A 66 -2.26 -8.14 8.33
N GLY A 67 -1.12 -7.57 8.74
CA GLY A 67 0.21 -8.00 8.36
C GLY A 67 0.62 -7.58 6.95
N THR A 68 0.01 -6.54 6.37
CA THR A 68 0.29 -6.06 5.01
C THR A 68 0.80 -4.62 4.94
N ALA A 69 1.26 -4.23 3.77
CA ALA A 69 1.79 -2.92 3.47
C ALA A 69 0.71 -1.91 3.06
N MET A 70 1.06 -0.62 3.19
CA MET A 70 0.25 0.51 2.73
C MET A 70 1.06 1.43 1.83
N GLY A 71 0.47 1.85 0.72
CA GLY A 71 0.92 3.01 -0.04
C GLY A 71 0.50 4.30 0.65
N LEU A 72 1.44 5.21 0.90
CA LEU A 72 1.19 6.54 1.44
C LEU A 72 1.35 7.59 0.35
N SER A 73 0.32 8.42 0.12
CA SER A 73 0.37 9.46 -0.91
C SER A 73 1.18 10.68 -0.48
N SER A 74 1.80 11.37 -1.46
CA SER A 74 2.35 12.72 -1.27
C SER A 74 1.33 13.75 -0.79
N PHE A 75 0.03 13.49 -0.98
CA PHE A 75 -1.07 14.33 -0.53
C PHE A 75 -1.79 13.75 0.70
N ALA A 76 -1.09 12.97 1.53
CA ALA A 76 -1.63 12.48 2.79
C ALA A 76 -1.97 13.63 3.75
N SER A 77 -3.04 13.45 4.53
CA SER A 77 -3.46 14.42 5.54
C SER A 77 -2.68 14.34 6.86
N LYS A 78 -1.95 13.24 7.08
CA LYS A 78 -1.13 12.99 8.26
C LYS A 78 0.38 12.96 7.92
N PRO A 79 1.26 13.37 8.85
CA PRO A 79 2.71 13.25 8.67
C PRO A 79 3.14 11.79 8.47
N ILE A 80 4.14 11.56 7.62
CA ILE A 80 4.71 10.22 7.38
C ILE A 80 5.18 9.58 8.69
N GLU A 81 5.71 10.36 9.62
CA GLU A 81 6.23 9.92 10.92
C GLU A 81 5.14 9.26 11.78
N GLU A 82 3.91 9.80 11.78
CA GLU A 82 2.78 9.22 12.52
C GLU A 82 2.29 7.92 11.87
N VAL A 83 2.31 7.85 10.54
CA VAL A 83 1.89 6.67 9.77
C VAL A 83 2.87 5.52 9.99
N VAL A 84 4.18 5.78 9.89
CA VAL A 84 5.20 4.74 10.04
C VAL A 84 5.37 4.26 11.48
N ALA A 85 4.93 5.05 12.46
CA ALA A 85 4.92 4.64 13.87
C ALA A 85 3.91 3.50 14.14
N VAL A 86 2.87 3.35 13.31
CA VAL A 86 1.85 2.32 13.47
C VAL A 86 1.92 1.20 12.43
N ASN A 87 2.68 1.38 11.34
CA ASN A 87 2.96 0.36 10.35
C ASN A 87 4.37 0.54 9.76
N ASP A 88 5.21 -0.47 9.88
CA ASP A 88 6.57 -0.47 9.35
C ASP A 88 6.68 -0.85 7.86
N LYS A 89 5.57 -1.26 7.24
CA LYS A 89 5.48 -1.66 5.83
C LYS A 89 4.76 -0.58 5.03
N VAL A 90 5.45 0.52 4.77
CA VAL A 90 4.90 1.67 4.01
C VAL A 90 5.70 1.90 2.73
N PHE A 91 4.99 2.07 1.62
CA PHE A 91 5.55 2.49 0.34
C PHE A 91 5.14 3.94 0.07
N PHE A 92 6.09 4.83 -0.17
CA PHE A 92 5.78 6.24 -0.35
C PHE A 92 5.56 6.58 -1.83
N GLN A 93 4.34 7.02 -2.17
CA GLN A 93 3.97 7.43 -3.52
C GLN A 93 4.31 8.91 -3.73
N ILE A 94 5.19 9.18 -4.69
CA ILE A 94 5.65 10.52 -5.01
C ILE A 94 4.91 11.08 -6.22
N TYR A 95 4.37 12.30 -6.08
CA TYR A 95 4.02 13.14 -7.22
C TYR A 95 5.19 14.07 -7.55
N TRP A 96 5.56 14.13 -8.84
CA TRP A 96 6.58 15.07 -9.32
C TRP A 96 6.00 16.49 -9.32
N LEU A 97 6.27 17.23 -8.26
CA LEU A 97 5.80 18.61 -8.07
C LEU A 97 6.99 19.48 -7.69
N GLY A 98 7.20 20.56 -8.45
CA GLY A 98 8.30 21.50 -8.19
C GLY A 98 9.61 21.11 -8.87
N SER A 99 10.72 21.59 -8.29
CA SER A 99 12.07 21.36 -8.79
C SER A 99 12.59 19.98 -8.41
N ARG A 100 13.64 19.53 -9.12
CA ARG A 100 14.37 18.30 -8.79
C ARG A 100 14.82 18.25 -7.32
N ASP A 101 15.28 19.38 -6.79
CA ASP A 101 15.79 19.46 -5.41
C ASP A 101 14.65 19.24 -4.39
N SER A 102 13.48 19.84 -4.62
CA SER A 102 12.31 19.64 -3.75
C SER A 102 11.82 18.18 -3.73
N ILE A 103 12.02 17.45 -4.83
CA ILE A 103 11.69 16.02 -4.92
C ILE A 103 12.76 15.19 -4.20
N ALA A 104 14.04 15.54 -4.37
CA ALA A 104 15.13 14.89 -3.66
C ALA A 104 14.96 15.00 -2.13
N GLU A 105 14.54 16.16 -1.62
CA GLU A 105 14.23 16.34 -0.19
C GLU A 105 13.09 15.44 0.29
N ARG A 106 12.02 15.29 -0.49
CA ARG A 106 10.89 14.40 -0.16
C ARG A 106 11.30 12.93 -0.16
N VAL A 107 12.09 12.52 -1.16
CA VAL A 107 12.66 11.17 -1.24
C VAL A 107 13.53 10.91 -0.01
N GLU A 108 14.40 11.85 0.35
CA GLU A 108 15.31 11.69 1.48
C GLU A 108 14.55 11.60 2.81
N ARG A 109 13.50 12.40 3.01
CA ARG A 109 12.65 12.28 4.20
C ARG A 109 11.97 10.91 4.29
N ALA A 110 11.46 10.39 3.17
CA ALA A 110 10.88 9.04 3.14
C ALA A 110 11.92 7.95 3.42
N ARG A 111 13.14 8.11 2.88
CA ARG A 111 14.27 7.21 3.12
C ARG A 111 14.69 7.22 4.60
N GLN A 112 14.77 8.39 5.23
CA GLN A 112 15.09 8.55 6.64
C GLN A 112 14.03 7.92 7.56
N ALA A 113 12.77 7.92 7.15
CA ALA A 113 11.71 7.19 7.83
C ALA A 113 11.84 5.65 7.70
N GLY A 114 12.84 5.14 6.96
CA GLY A 114 13.10 3.71 6.77
C GLY A 114 12.17 3.03 5.77
N ARG A 115 11.54 3.81 4.87
CA ARG A 115 10.47 3.37 3.98
C ARG A 115 10.77 3.78 2.55
N TRP A 116 11.54 2.95 1.84
CA TRP A 116 11.89 3.19 0.45
C TRP A 116 11.74 1.91 -0.38
N ALA A 117 10.87 1.98 -1.37
CA ALA A 117 10.84 1.17 -2.58
C ALA A 117 9.98 1.85 -3.64
#